data_AF-A0A524CME4-F1
#
_entry.id   AF-A0A524CME4-F1
#
_cell.length_a   1.000
_cell.length_b   1.000
_cell.length_c   1.000
_cell.angle_alpha   90.00
_cell.angle_beta   90.00
_cell.angle_gamma   90.00
#
_symmetry.space_group_name_H-M   'P 1'
#
loop_
_entity.id
_entity.type
_entity.pdbx_description
1 polymer ?
#
loop_
_entity_poly.entity_id
_entity_poly.type
_entity_poly.pdbx_seq_one_letter_code
_entity_poly.pdbx_strand_id
1 'polypeptide(L)' 'ESQMVQLLEKCPSNVSSSYGKPFYEILKEVEFDFSKVDSKLFAPAILAINNMRTGNTFTAGEVNEDILWRSYF' A
#
# COMPACT_ATOMS: atom_id res chain seq x y z
N GLU A 1 -5.70 4.71 20.83
CA GLU A 1 -6.20 4.07 19.60
C GLU A 1 -6.37 5.07 18.45
N SER A 2 -6.96 6.25 18.66
CA SER A 2 -7.15 7.27 17.60
C SER A 2 -5.91 7.58 16.74
N GLN A 3 -4.76 7.87 17.36
CA GLN A 3 -3.51 8.13 16.63
C GLN A 3 -2.99 6.90 15.84
N MET A 4 -3.19 5.70 16.38
CA MET A 4 -2.79 4.45 15.72
C MET A 4 -3.65 4.20 14.48
N VAL A 5 -4.96 4.42 14.58
CA VAL A 5 -5.90 4.29 13.46
C VAL A 5 -5.57 5.30 12.36
N GLN A 6 -5.29 6.55 12.72
CA GLN A 6 -4.87 7.58 11.76
C GLN A 6 -3.55 7.26 11.06
N LEU A 7 -2.62 6.58 11.74
CA LEU A 7 -1.39 6.11 11.12
C LEU A 7 -1.67 4.92 10.19
N LEU A 8 -2.49 3.97 10.65
CA LEU A 8 -2.88 2.79 9.90
C LEU A 8 -3.54 3.15 8.55
N GLU A 9 -4.37 4.20 8.50
CA GLU A 9 -4.97 4.70 7.25
C GLU A 9 -3.96 5.26 6.24
N LYS A 10 -2.73 5.55 6.67
CA LYS A 10 -1.65 6.12 5.83
C LYS A 10 -0.57 5.11 5.45
N CYS A 11 -0.68 3.88 5.93
CA CYS A 11 0.31 2.83 5.73
C CYS A 11 0.14 1.96 4.48
N PRO A 12 -1.08 1.62 4.00
CA PRO A 12 -1.21 0.73 2.85
C PRO A 12 -0.67 1.35 1.56
N SER A 13 -0.28 0.50 0.61
CA SER A 13 0.31 0.94 -0.66
C SER A 13 -0.60 1.85 -1.48
N ASN A 14 -1.92 1.75 -1.30
CA ASN A 14 -2.91 2.58 -2.00
C ASN A 14 -2.87 4.07 -1.61
N VAL A 15 -2.11 4.43 -0.58
CA VAL A 15 -1.85 5.83 -0.17
C VAL A 15 -0.75 6.47 -1.02
N SER A 16 0.07 5.68 -1.72
CA SER A 16 1.10 6.21 -2.61
C SER A 16 0.49 6.92 -3.81
N SER A 17 1.09 8.03 -4.23
CA SER A 17 0.69 8.71 -5.47
C SER A 17 1.01 7.91 -6.73
N SER A 18 1.89 6.90 -6.63
CA SER A 18 2.28 6.02 -7.73
C SER A 18 1.38 4.78 -7.85
N TYR A 19 0.45 4.57 -6.91
CA TYR A 19 -0.44 3.42 -6.92
C TYR A 19 -1.43 3.44 -8.10
N GLY A 20 -1.88 2.27 -8.54
CA GLY A 20 -2.89 2.15 -9.61
C GLY A 20 -2.47 1.32 -10.83
N LYS A 21 -1.22 0.85 -10.88
CA LYS A 21 -0.68 0.08 -12.01
C LYS A 21 0.41 -0.90 -11.58
N PRO A 22 0.76 -1.89 -12.43
CA PRO A 22 1.84 -2.83 -12.14
C PRO A 22 3.16 -2.12 -11.85
N PHE A 23 3.95 -2.66 -10.92
CA PHE A 23 5.21 -2.04 -10.49
C PHE A 23 6.20 -1.83 -11.65
N TYR A 24 6.18 -2.70 -12.66
CA TYR A 24 6.98 -2.55 -13.88
C TYR A 24 6.65 -1.24 -14.63
N GLU A 25 5.37 -0.88 -14.76
CA GLU A 25 4.96 0.35 -15.44
C GLU A 25 5.43 1.58 -14.65
N ILE A 26 5.32 1.55 -13.32
CA ILE A 26 5.82 2.61 -12.43
C ILE A 26 7.32 2.79 -12.62
N LEU A 27 8.07 1.69 -12.59
CA LEU A 27 9.52 1.72 -12.72
C LEU A 27 9.97 2.19 -14.10
N LYS A 28 9.25 1.78 -15.16
CA LYS A 28 9.49 2.24 -16.53
C LYS A 28 9.27 3.74 -16.70
N GLU A 29 8.23 4.31 -16.07
CA GLU A 29 7.95 5.76 -16.12
C GLU A 29 9.04 6.61 -15.47
N VAL A 30 9.73 6.06 -14.46
CA VAL A 30 10.88 6.72 -13.83
C VAL A 30 12.22 6.32 -14.45
N GLU A 31 12.20 5.78 -15.68
CA GLU A 31 13.39 5.33 -16.41
C GLU A 31 14.26 4.35 -15.63
N PHE A 32 13.61 3.48 -14.86
CA PHE A 32 14.24 2.49 -13.98
C PHE A 32 15.10 3.07 -12.84
N ASP A 33 14.92 4.36 -12.52
CA ASP A 33 15.51 5.00 -11.36
C ASP A 33 14.65 4.77 -10.12
N PHE A 34 15.00 3.74 -9.34
CA PHE A 34 14.32 3.39 -8.09
C PHE A 34 14.25 4.54 -7.08
N SER A 35 15.20 5.48 -7.10
CA SER A 35 15.21 6.60 -6.15
C SER A 35 14.06 7.59 -6.38
N LYS A 36 13.46 7.57 -7.57
CA LYS A 36 12.32 8.41 -7.95
C LYS A 36 10.96 7.78 -7.64
N VAL A 37 10.92 6.50 -7.23
CA VAL A 37 9.68 5.83 -6.85
C VAL A 37 9.24 6.31 -5.48
N ASP A 38 7.95 6.67 -5.33
CA ASP A 38 7.38 7.04 -4.04
C ASP A 38 7.56 5.87 -3.05
N SER A 39 8.29 6.13 -1.96
CA SER A 39 8.64 5.10 -0.98
C SER A 39 7.42 4.50 -0.28
N LYS A 40 6.30 5.23 -0.23
CA LYS A 40 5.03 4.73 0.32
C LYS A 40 4.43 3.58 -0.48
N LEU A 41 4.86 3.40 -1.73
CA LEU A 41 4.42 2.31 -2.58
C LEU A 41 4.91 0.95 -2.08
N PHE A 42 6.06 0.91 -1.40
CA PHE A 42 6.64 -0.30 -0.83
C PHE A 42 5.97 -0.66 0.50
N ALA A 43 4.68 -0.94 0.42
CA ALA A 43 3.82 -1.25 1.55
C ALA A 43 2.85 -2.39 1.20
N PRO A 44 2.22 -3.03 2.20
CA PRO A 44 1.18 -4.03 1.97
C PRO A 44 -0.07 -3.43 1.31
N ALA A 45 -0.81 -4.28 0.59
CA ALA A 45 -2.14 -3.97 0.09
C ALA A 45 -3.16 -3.76 1.23
N ILE A 46 -3.12 -4.63 2.25
CA ILE A 46 -3.96 -4.56 3.45
C ILE A 46 -3.07 -4.68 4.69
N LEU A 47 -3.34 -3.86 5.71
CA LEU A 47 -2.77 -3.99 7.05
C LEU A 47 -3.87 -4.21 8.08
N ALA A 48 -3.62 -5.10 9.04
CA ALA A 48 -4.46 -5.30 10.21
C ALA A 48 -3.62 -5.16 11.49
N ILE A 49 -4.12 -4.37 12.45
CA ILE A 49 -3.51 -4.20 13.77
C ILE A 49 -4.47 -4.71 14.82
N ASN A 50 -4.01 -5.67 15.62
CA ASN A 50 -4.74 -6.13 16.80
C ASN A 50 -4.19 -5.45 18.07
N ASN A 51 -5.07 -4.79 18.81
CA ASN A 51 -4.72 -4.19 20.10
C ASN A 51 -4.89 -5.23 21.22
N MET A 52 -3.77 -5.81 21.67
CA MET A 52 -3.75 -6.81 22.73
C MET A 52 -4.34 -6.33 24.07
N ARG A 53 -4.45 -5.02 24.32
CA ARG A 53 -4.99 -4.47 25.58
C ARG A 53 -6.51 -4.38 25.57
N THR A 54 -7.10 -4.12 24.41
CA THR A 54 -8.55 -3.88 24.25
C THR A 54 -9.25 -5.02 23.52
N GLY A 55 -8.50 -5.86 22.81
CA GLY A 55 -9.03 -6.90 21.92
C GLY A 55 -9.49 -6.37 20.55
N ASN A 56 -9.48 -5.05 20.33
CA ASN A 56 -9.93 -4.44 19.08
C ASN A 56 -8.99 -4.76 17.93
N THR A 57 -9.54 -4.97 16.74
CA THR A 57 -8.78 -5.10 15.49
C THR A 57 -9.16 -3.97 14.54
N PHE A 58 -8.16 -3.33 13.96
CA PHE A 58 -8.30 -2.26 12.99
C PHE A 58 -7.68 -2.72 11.67
N THR A 59 -8.30 -2.41 10.54
CA THR A 59 -7.84 -2.82 9.21
C THR A 59 -7.92 -1.65 8.24
N ALA A 60 -6.92 -1.50 7.37
CA ALA A 60 -6.90 -0.51 6.31
C ALA A 60 -6.25 -1.06 5.04
N GLY A 61 -6.58 -0.45 3.91
CA GLY A 61 -6.14 -0.87 2.58
C GLY A 61 -7.12 -1.84 1.94
N GLU A 62 -6.77 -2.31 0.74
CA GLU A 62 -7.59 -3.19 -0.08
C GLU A 62 -6.73 -4.03 -1.02
N VAL A 63 -7.22 -5.20 -1.43
CA VAL A 63 -6.63 -5.94 -2.55
C VAL A 63 -7.15 -5.35 -3.85
N ASN A 64 -6.25 -5.04 -4.78
CA ASN A 64 -6.60 -4.61 -6.12
C ASN A 64 -6.35 -5.74 -7.13
N GLU A 65 -7.41 -6.45 -7.45
CA GLU A 65 -7.38 -7.60 -8.36
C GLU A 65 -7.04 -7.18 -9.80
N ASP A 66 -7.48 -6.00 -10.24
CA ASP A 66 -7.21 -5.50 -11.59
C ASP A 66 -5.71 -5.28 -11.84
N ILE A 67 -5.00 -4.69 -10.88
CA ILE A 67 -3.53 -4.53 -10.95
C ILE A 67 -2.86 -5.89 -10.92
N LEU A 68 -3.34 -6.81 -10.08
CA LEU A 68 -2.77 -8.16 -9.96
C LEU A 68 -2.86 -8.91 -11.29
N TRP A 69 -4.04 -8.90 -11.92
CA TRP A 69 -4.27 -9.51 -13.23
C TRP A 69 -3.35 -8.94 -14.29
N ARG A 70 -3.26 -7.60 -14.40
CA ARG A 70 -2.36 -6.91 -15.35
C ARG A 70 -0.88 -7.15 -15.07
N SER A 71 -0.51 -7.53 -13.85
CA SER A 71 0.88 -7.77 -13.48
C SER A 71 1.32 -9.20 -13.76
N TYR A 72 0.41 -10.16 -13.75
CA TYR A 72 0.74 -11.59 -13.83
C TYR A 72 0.56 -12.16 -15.24
N PHE A 73 -0.26 -11.50 -16.07
CA PHE A 73 -0.61 -11.90 -17.42
C PHE A 73 -0.48 -10.72 -18.38
#